data_AF-W5Y660-F1
#
_entry.id   AF-W5Y660-F1
#
_cell.length_a   1.000
_cell.length_b   1.000
_cell.length_c   1.000
_cell.angle_alpha   90.00
_cell.angle_beta   90.00
_cell.angle_gamma   90.00
#
_symmetry.space_group_name_H-M   'P 1'
#
loop_
_entity.id
_entity.type
_entity.pdbx_description
1 polymer ?
#
loop_
_entity_poly.entity_id
_entity_poly.type
_entity_poly.pdbx_seq_one_letter_code
_entity_poly.pdbx_strand_id
1 'polypeptide(L)'
;MSDAPVNAAEGTEAPAEKKPFLTVVKGNPDDVQVATLTALFATMANNAANAAEAERERNMWGNVNERLSRPTTYNPTAFQNVSFF
;
A
#
# COMPACT_ATOMS: atom_id res chain seq x y z
N MET A 1 47.93 36.71 22.46
CA MET A 1 48.07 35.24 22.65
C MET A 1 46.91 34.81 23.52
N SER A 2 46.20 33.76 23.08
CA SER A 2 45.19 32.98 23.81
C SER A 2 43.84 33.68 24.09
N ASP A 3 42.67 33.11 23.79
CA ASP A 3 42.26 31.90 23.08
C ASP A 3 40.77 32.11 22.74
N ALA A 4 40.33 31.72 21.55
CA ALA A 4 38.91 31.69 21.18
C ALA A 4 38.34 30.31 21.52
N PRO A 5 37.20 30.18 22.23
CA PRO A 5 36.51 28.91 22.25
C PRO A 5 35.74 28.74 20.93
N VAL A 6 36.33 27.96 20.04
CA VAL A 6 35.61 27.27 18.96
C VAL A 6 34.57 26.35 19.62
N ASN A 7 33.30 26.76 19.57
CA ASN A 7 32.20 25.87 19.90
C ASN A 7 31.63 25.33 18.58
N ALA A 8 32.35 24.36 18.03
CA ALA A 8 31.81 23.48 17.00
C ALA A 8 30.79 22.55 17.67
N ALA A 9 29.58 23.04 17.84
CA ALA A 9 28.41 22.19 18.05
C ALA A 9 28.00 21.62 16.68
N GLU A 10 28.82 20.74 16.13
CA GLU A 10 28.35 19.77 15.15
C GLU A 10 27.39 18.84 15.89
N GLY A 11 26.09 19.10 15.72
CA GLY A 11 25.05 18.16 16.06
C GLY A 11 25.27 16.88 15.27
N THR A 12 25.96 15.94 15.90
CA THR A 12 25.96 14.54 15.48
C THR A 12 24.54 14.04 15.76
N GLU A 13 23.67 14.21 14.76
CA GLU A 13 22.39 13.56 14.69
C GLU A 13 22.68 12.06 14.59
N ALA A 14 22.66 11.40 15.76
CA ALA A 14 22.78 9.96 15.85
C ALA A 14 21.75 9.35 14.88
N PRO A 15 22.15 8.47 13.95
CA PRO A 15 21.22 7.91 12.99
C PRO A 15 20.16 7.16 13.79
N ALA A 16 18.92 7.66 13.73
CA ALA A 16 17.77 6.97 14.28
C ALA A 16 17.84 5.51 13.82
N GLU A 17 17.90 4.58 14.77
CA GLU A 17 18.06 3.15 14.50
C GLU A 17 16.93 2.68 13.58
N LYS A 18 17.21 2.65 12.28
CA LYS A 18 16.27 2.15 11.28
C LYS A 18 16.18 0.66 11.48
N LYS A 19 15.00 0.21 11.92
CA LYS A 19 14.70 -1.21 12.07
C LYS A 19 14.94 -1.92 10.73
N PRO A 20 15.67 -3.05 10.71
CA PRO A 20 16.00 -3.74 9.47
C PRO A 20 14.73 -4.23 8.76
N PHE A 21 14.72 -4.15 7.43
CA PHE A 21 13.57 -4.56 6.61
C PHE A 21 13.28 -6.08 6.71
N LEU A 22 14.35 -6.89 6.74
CA LEU A 22 14.29 -8.35 6.89
C LEU A 22 15.39 -8.79 7.87
N THR A 23 15.11 -9.83 8.65
CA THR A 23 16.09 -10.47 9.55
C THR A 23 16.21 -11.95 9.19
N VAL A 24 17.42 -12.40 8.87
CA VAL A 24 17.70 -13.81 8.56
C VAL A 24 17.88 -14.56 9.87
N VAL A 25 16.92 -15.42 10.21
CA VAL A 25 16.97 -16.22 11.45
C VAL A 25 17.87 -17.44 11.31
N LYS A 26 17.99 -18.01 10.10
CA LYS A 26 18.77 -19.23 9.83
C LYS A 26 19.27 -19.27 8.39
N GLY A 27 20.44 -19.86 8.19
CA GLY A 27 21.10 -20.01 6.89
C GLY A 27 22.15 -18.93 6.64
N ASN A 28 22.92 -19.09 5.57
CA ASN A 28 23.89 -18.10 5.11
C ASN A 28 23.58 -17.74 3.64
N PRO A 29 22.55 -16.93 3.40
CA PRO A 29 22.20 -16.51 2.05
C PRO A 29 23.28 -15.60 1.47
N ASP A 30 23.51 -15.73 0.18
CA ASP A 30 24.39 -14.82 -0.56
C ASP A 30 23.74 -13.45 -0.76
N ASP A 31 24.54 -12.42 -1.03
CA ASP A 31 24.08 -11.03 -1.20
C ASP A 31 23.02 -10.93 -2.32
N VAL A 32 23.19 -11.71 -3.40
CA VAL A 32 22.23 -11.79 -4.50
C VAL A 32 20.87 -12.32 -4.01
N GLN A 33 20.88 -13.30 -3.11
CA GLN A 33 19.66 -13.89 -2.57
C GLN A 33 18.94 -12.91 -1.64
N VAL A 34 19.68 -12.16 -0.82
CA VAL A 34 19.12 -11.13 0.06
C VAL A 34 18.47 -10.01 -0.76
N ALA A 35 19.13 -9.56 -1.82
CA ALA A 35 18.57 -8.55 -2.73
C ALA A 35 17.30 -9.04 -3.42
N THR A 36 17.30 -10.29 -3.89
CA THR A 36 16.15 -10.91 -4.56
C THR A 36 14.94 -11.01 -3.61
N LEU A 37 15.16 -11.49 -2.37
CA LEU A 37 14.10 -11.57 -1.36
C LEU A 37 13.55 -10.19 -1.01
N THR A 38 14.43 -9.20 -0.84
CA THR A 38 14.03 -7.83 -0.53
C THR A 38 13.17 -7.24 -1.65
N ALA A 39 13.59 -7.39 -2.92
CA ALA A 39 12.84 -6.93 -4.07
C ALA A 39 11.47 -7.61 -4.20
N LEU A 40 11.41 -8.92 -3.94
CA LEU A 40 10.17 -9.67 -3.94
C LEU A 40 9.19 -9.13 -2.89
N PHE A 41 9.62 -8.99 -1.64
CA PHE A 41 8.78 -8.47 -0.56
C PHE A 41 8.35 -7.01 -0.80
N ALA A 42 9.25 -6.16 -1.32
CA ALA A 42 8.89 -4.79 -1.69
C ALA A 42 7.83 -4.75 -2.80
N THR A 43 7.95 -5.62 -3.81
CA THR A 43 6.97 -5.73 -4.90
C THR A 43 5.61 -6.22 -4.38
N MET A 44 5.60 -7.24 -3.51
CA MET A 44 4.37 -7.74 -2.89
C MET A 44 3.69 -6.69 -2.01
N ALA A 45 4.45 -5.94 -1.21
CA ALA A 45 3.92 -4.84 -0.41
C ALA A 45 3.32 -3.73 -1.28
N ASN A 46 3.98 -3.37 -2.38
CA ASN A 46 3.45 -2.40 -3.34
C ASN A 46 2.16 -2.92 -3.99
N ASN A 47 2.11 -4.18 -4.42
CA ASN A 47 0.89 -4.75 -4.98
C ASN A 47 -0.25 -4.78 -3.96
N ALA A 48 0.00 -5.13 -2.70
CA ALA A 48 -1.02 -5.12 -1.66
C ALA A 48 -1.57 -3.71 -1.40
N ALA A 49 -0.70 -2.69 -1.40
CA ALA A 49 -1.12 -1.30 -1.27
C ALA A 49 -2.00 -0.85 -2.44
N ASN A 50 -1.66 -1.24 -3.68
CA ASN A 50 -2.43 -0.91 -4.87
C ASN A 50 -3.72 -1.74 -5.01
N ALA A 51 -3.74 -2.98 -4.52
CA ALA A 51 -4.93 -3.84 -4.55
C ALA A 51 -6.05 -3.31 -3.64
N ALA A 52 -5.69 -2.69 -2.50
CA ALA A 52 -6.67 -2.08 -1.60
C ALA A 52 -7.48 -0.92 -2.23
N GLU A 53 -6.98 -0.31 -3.31
CA GLU A 53 -7.68 0.73 -4.06
C GLU A 53 -8.50 0.17 -5.23
N ALA A 54 -8.04 -0.90 -5.88
CA ALA A 54 -8.70 -1.48 -7.05
C ALA A 54 -9.85 -2.45 -6.70
N GLU A 55 -9.79 -3.11 -5.52
CA GLU A 55 -10.64 -4.26 -5.19
C GLU A 55 -11.44 -4.08 -3.90
N ARG A 56 -11.71 -2.84 -3.46
CA ARG A 56 -12.96 -2.66 -2.71
C ARG A 56 -14.08 -2.77 -3.73
N GLU A 57 -14.67 -3.96 -3.88
CA GLU A 57 -16.02 -4.12 -4.41
C GLU A 57 -16.82 -2.95 -3.87
N ARG A 58 -17.20 -2.04 -4.76
CA ARG A 58 -17.88 -0.83 -4.31
C ARG A 58 -19.19 -1.34 -3.73
N ASN A 59 -19.37 -1.15 -2.44
CA ASN A 59 -20.66 -1.44 -1.83
C ASN A 59 -21.66 -0.41 -2.38
N MET A 60 -22.31 -0.79 -3.48
CA MET A 60 -23.31 0.02 -4.17
C MET A 60 -24.70 -0.18 -3.57
N TRP A 61 -24.80 -0.82 -2.40
CA TRP A 61 -26.05 -0.93 -1.66
C TRP A 61 -26.61 0.46 -1.37
N GLY A 62 -27.81 0.74 -1.88
CA GLY A 62 -28.46 2.04 -1.70
C GLY A 62 -27.98 3.13 -2.65
N ASN A 63 -27.30 2.80 -3.76
CA ASN A 63 -26.92 3.77 -4.77
C ASN A 63 -28.16 4.54 -5.31
N VAL A 64 -28.15 5.86 -5.15
CA VAL A 64 -29.25 6.75 -5.55
C VAL A 64 -29.44 6.76 -7.07
N ASN A 65 -28.36 6.65 -7.86
CA ASN A 65 -28.46 6.55 -9.32
C ASN A 65 -29.20 5.28 -9.74
N GLU A 66 -29.01 4.17 -9.03
CA GLU A 66 -29.76 2.94 -9.33
C GLU A 66 -31.25 3.12 -9.05
N ARG A 67 -31.64 3.90 -8.02
CA ARG A 67 -33.05 4.21 -7.73
C ARG A 67 -33.67 5.15 -8.77
N LEU A 68 -32.90 6.09 -9.29
CA LEU A 68 -33.37 7.09 -10.26
C LEU A 68 -33.43 6.56 -11.69
N SER A 69 -32.50 5.68 -12.06
CA SER A 69 -32.39 5.10 -13.40
C SER A 69 -33.27 3.86 -13.60
N ARG A 70 -34.10 3.48 -12.62
CA ARG A 70 -35.02 2.35 -12.79
C ARG A 70 -36.04 2.69 -13.88
N PRO A 71 -36.10 1.92 -14.97
CA PRO A 71 -37.14 2.14 -15.96
C PRO A 71 -38.50 1.98 -15.29
N THR A 72 -39.28 3.06 -15.23
CA THR A 72 -40.63 3.08 -14.63
C THR A 72 -41.64 2.29 -15.46
N THR A 73 -41.25 1.90 -16.69
CA THR A 73 -42.08 1.14 -17.62
C THR A 73 -41.96 -0.35 -17.33
N TYR A 74 -43.01 -0.94 -16.76
CA TYR A 74 -43.14 -2.39 -16.63
C TYR A 74 -43.34 -3.01 -18.02
N ASN A 75 -42.34 -3.76 -18.50
CA ASN A 75 -42.46 -4.57 -19.71
C ASN A 75 -42.42 -6.07 -19.32
N PRO A 76 -43.53 -6.81 -19.47
CA PRO A 76 -43.61 -8.21 -19.07
C PRO A 76 -42.74 -9.16 -19.92
N THR A 77 -42.23 -8.71 -21.07
CA THR A 77 -41.31 -9.49 -21.90
C THR A 77 -39.83 -9.11 -21.72
N ALA A 78 -39.54 -8.14 -20.85
CA ALA A 78 -38.17 -7.69 -20.62
C ALA A 78 -37.58 -8.33 -19.35
N PHE A 79 -36.37 -8.85 -19.48
CA PHE A 79 -35.55 -9.27 -18.35
C PHE A 79 -34.80 -8.08 -17.77
N GLN A 80 -34.74 -8.00 -16.44
CA GLN A 80 -33.95 -6.98 -15.75
C GLN A 80 -32.48 -7.38 -15.77
N ASN A 81 -31.60 -6.51 -16.26
CA ASN A 81 -30.17 -6.68 -16.07
C ASN A 81 -29.84 -6.39 -14.60
N VAL A 82 -29.66 -7.46 -13.82
CA VAL A 82 -29.15 -7.39 -12.45
C VAL A 82 -27.62 -7.56 -12.50
N SER A 83 -26.89 -6.57 -12.00
CA SER A 83 -25.46 -6.72 -11.74
C SER A 83 -25.29 -7.16 -10.29
N PHE A 84 -24.65 -8.32 -10.11
CA PHE A 84 -24.18 -8.79 -8.82
C PHE A 84 -22.69 -8.48 -8.75
N PHE A 85 -22.29 -7.72 -7.75
CA PHE A 85 -20.91 -7.40 -7.40
C PHE A 85 -20.74 -7.67 -5.92
#